data_AF-A0AA42ZMI9-F1
#
_entry.id   AF-A0AA42ZMI9-F1
#
_cell.length_a   1.000
_cell.length_b   1.000
_cell.length_c   1.000
_cell.angle_alpha   90.00
_cell.angle_beta   90.00
_cell.angle_gamma   90.00
#
_symmetry.space_group_name_H-M   'P 1'
#
loop_
_entity.id
_entity.type
_entity.pdbx_description
1 polymer ?
#
loop_
_entity_poly.entity_id
_entity_poly.type
_entity_poly.pdbx_seq_one_letter_code
_entity_poly.pdbx_strand_id
1 'polypeptide(L)'
;MSDIRYVCMSDLHFGEKGSLLTNLSQGGEPDPTQPSPVMEQLVTCLRTLLAGNQNQTTKPTLVLAGDVLELALTTTNNAAMVFERFIELVMPEDSNQQLFEKEIVFIPGNHDHHLWEMARESQYVEYVKSLKAGTKLPRPYHTTPLFTTPKVQSYFLTQLIRRHKPCKDVTVRAVYPNYALLSPDKDRAVVFTHGHFIESLYILMSTLKTRILPKRVKPKHIWDIEAENFAWIDFFWSTLGRSGEVGKDVEMVYKRIRTEKGLKRTLGDLAENLAEKDIHTILGNWAETKILKALFNFAADRFSSHERKQTTKPLSPGAEKGLAEYLEGPLPLQCESEKMKFPEDTAFIFGHTHKPFEAAMSFNGYNKPVSIFNTGGWVVDEVERRSVIGAAVVLLDDALNVASLRMYNESDNQTGTAVKVGAIKKEGQANPLDENIANCVKADEDPWREFSQRAAKAVSVRADLLKKEIEDDE
;
A
#
# COMPACT_ATOMS: atom_id res chain seq x y z
N MET A 1 16.90 15.02 20.84
CA MET A 1 16.25 14.07 19.93
C MET A 1 15.34 14.91 19.06
N SER A 2 15.48 14.85 17.74
CA SER A 2 14.47 15.42 16.85
C SER A 2 13.21 14.61 17.03
N ASP A 3 12.10 15.26 17.34
CA ASP A 3 10.89 14.53 17.65
C ASP A 3 10.29 13.90 16.41
N ILE A 4 9.89 12.64 16.51
CA ILE A 4 9.13 11.96 15.44
C ILE A 4 7.77 12.65 15.30
N ARG A 5 7.50 13.15 14.10
CA ARG A 5 6.27 13.86 13.72
C ARG A 5 5.38 13.07 12.76
N TYR A 6 5.94 12.10 12.02
CA TYR A 6 5.16 11.22 11.16
C TYR A 6 5.62 9.78 11.31
N VAL A 7 4.65 8.87 11.34
CA VAL A 7 4.87 7.42 11.32
C VAL A 7 4.14 6.86 10.11
N CYS A 8 4.89 6.33 9.15
CA CYS A 8 4.39 5.81 7.89
C CYS A 8 4.48 4.29 7.84
N MET A 9 3.37 3.65 7.47
CA MET A 9 3.26 2.21 7.29
C MET A 9 2.38 1.91 6.08
N SER A 10 2.62 0.80 5.38
CA SER A 10 1.79 0.30 4.28
C SER A 10 1.74 -1.22 4.29
N ASP A 11 0.95 -1.80 3.37
CA ASP A 11 0.92 -3.24 3.09
C ASP A 11 0.67 -4.04 4.38
N LEU A 12 -0.27 -3.53 5.19
CA LEU A 12 -0.68 -4.12 6.47
C LEU A 12 -1.62 -5.31 6.23
N HIS A 13 -2.44 -5.24 5.17
CA HIS A 13 -3.41 -6.26 4.77
C HIS A 13 -4.26 -6.80 5.94
N PHE A 14 -4.83 -5.90 6.75
CA PHE A 14 -5.69 -6.30 7.86
C PHE A 14 -6.84 -7.17 7.35
N GLY A 15 -7.01 -8.34 7.97
CA GLY A 15 -8.00 -9.34 7.60
C GLY A 15 -7.47 -10.48 6.72
N GLU A 16 -6.29 -10.32 6.12
CA GLU A 16 -5.65 -11.40 5.36
C GLU A 16 -5.03 -12.44 6.29
N LYS A 17 -5.15 -13.73 5.95
CA LYS A 17 -4.51 -14.86 6.64
C LYS A 17 -2.98 -14.76 6.63
N GLY A 18 -2.41 -14.29 5.51
CA GLY A 18 -0.98 -14.08 5.33
C GLY A 18 -0.40 -12.89 6.11
N SER A 19 -1.22 -11.91 6.49
CA SER A 19 -0.75 -10.74 7.24
C SER A 19 -0.35 -11.12 8.67
N LEU A 20 0.87 -10.78 9.10
CA LEU A 20 1.37 -10.93 10.47
C LEU A 20 0.52 -10.15 11.49
N LEU A 21 -0.18 -9.11 11.03
CA LEU A 21 -0.97 -8.24 11.87
C LEU A 21 -2.39 -8.75 12.09
N THR A 22 -2.87 -9.71 11.30
CA THR A 22 -4.15 -10.41 11.51
C THR A 22 -3.99 -11.55 12.52
N ASN A 23 -4.85 -11.64 13.53
CA ASN A 23 -4.85 -12.79 14.44
C ASN A 23 -5.40 -14.03 13.74
N LEU A 24 -4.90 -15.21 14.10
CA LEU A 24 -5.41 -16.48 13.58
C LEU A 24 -6.03 -17.30 14.73
N SER A 25 -7.17 -17.92 14.46
CA SER A 25 -7.79 -18.92 15.33
C SER A 25 -6.95 -20.20 15.40
N GLN A 26 -7.31 -21.13 16.30
CA GLN A 26 -6.63 -22.44 16.38
C GLN A 26 -6.67 -23.25 15.08
N GLY A 27 -7.68 -23.01 14.23
CA GLY A 27 -7.81 -23.64 12.91
C GLY A 27 -7.01 -22.95 11.80
N GLY A 28 -6.28 -21.87 12.11
CA GLY A 28 -5.51 -21.10 11.13
C GLY A 28 -6.32 -20.05 10.36
N GLU A 29 -7.62 -19.93 10.61
CA GLU A 29 -8.47 -18.92 9.97
C GLU A 29 -8.36 -17.56 10.66
N PRO A 30 -8.45 -16.44 9.91
CA PRO A 30 -8.47 -15.09 10.48
C PRO A 30 -9.50 -14.95 11.60
N ASP A 31 -9.03 -14.52 12.77
CA ASP A 31 -9.87 -14.16 13.92
C ASP A 31 -9.87 -12.63 14.07
N PRO A 32 -10.94 -11.95 13.63
CA PRO A 32 -11.01 -10.49 13.69
C PRO A 32 -11.32 -9.94 15.08
N THR A 33 -11.55 -10.80 16.08
CA THR A 33 -12.02 -10.36 17.41
C THR A 33 -10.90 -9.95 18.34
N GLN A 34 -9.66 -10.35 18.07
CA GLN A 34 -8.48 -10.08 18.90
C GLN A 34 -7.33 -9.51 18.05
N PRO A 35 -6.47 -8.65 18.61
CA PRO A 35 -5.22 -8.28 17.94
C PRO A 35 -4.30 -9.49 17.82
N SER A 36 -3.45 -9.50 16.79
CA SER A 36 -2.38 -10.50 16.72
C SER A 36 -1.27 -10.18 17.74
N PRO A 37 -0.51 -11.20 18.21
CA PRO A 37 0.63 -10.96 19.09
C PRO A 37 1.69 -10.03 18.48
N VAL A 38 1.85 -10.06 17.15
CA VAL A 38 2.78 -9.16 16.43
C VAL A 38 2.26 -7.72 16.44
N MET A 39 0.96 -7.51 16.22
CA MET A 39 0.34 -6.18 16.28
C MET A 39 0.48 -5.56 17.68
N GLU A 40 0.20 -6.31 18.75
CA GLU A 40 0.39 -5.82 20.12
C GLU A 40 1.83 -5.37 20.36
N GLN A 41 2.79 -6.21 19.97
CA GLN A 41 4.20 -5.94 20.23
C GLN A 41 4.74 -4.81 19.34
N LEU A 42 4.23 -4.67 18.11
CA LEU A 42 4.51 -3.53 17.26
C LEU A 42 4.11 -2.23 17.96
N VAL A 43 2.90 -2.18 18.51
CA VAL A 43 2.41 -0.99 19.22
C VAL A 43 3.24 -0.71 20.48
N THR A 44 3.68 -1.74 21.21
CA THR A 44 4.63 -1.59 22.32
C THR A 44 5.95 -0.96 21.85
N CYS A 45 6.51 -1.45 20.73
CA CYS A 45 7.73 -0.89 20.13
C CYS A 45 7.56 0.58 19.73
N LEU A 46 6.45 0.93 19.06
CA LEU A 46 6.14 2.31 18.69
C LEU A 46 5.97 3.20 19.93
N ARG A 47 5.32 2.70 20.99
CA ARG A 47 5.18 3.42 22.25
C ARG A 47 6.54 3.73 22.89
N THR A 48 7.43 2.74 22.98
CA THR A 48 8.80 2.93 23.50
C THR A 48 9.58 3.95 22.67
N LEU A 49 9.46 3.88 21.35
CA LEU A 49 10.13 4.82 20.45
C LEU A 49 9.61 6.25 20.62
N LEU A 50 8.29 6.45 20.63
CA LEU A 50 7.67 7.77 20.72
C LEU A 50 7.79 8.39 22.12
N ALA A 51 7.97 7.59 23.16
CA ALA A 51 8.33 8.08 24.49
C ALA A 51 9.70 8.81 24.51
N GLY A 52 10.54 8.59 23.49
CA GLY A 52 11.80 9.31 23.30
C GLY A 52 11.64 10.76 22.82
N ASN A 53 10.46 11.15 22.31
CA ASN A 53 10.22 12.54 21.89
C ASN A 53 10.36 13.51 23.07
N GLN A 54 10.98 14.66 22.83
CA GLN A 54 11.10 15.75 23.79
C GLN A 54 9.74 16.40 24.06
N ASN A 55 8.96 16.67 23.01
CA ASN A 55 7.60 17.17 23.14
C ASN A 55 6.59 16.01 23.12
N GLN A 56 6.16 15.61 24.32
CA GLN A 56 5.13 14.60 24.56
C GLN A 56 3.69 15.11 24.36
N THR A 57 3.49 16.43 24.19
CA THR A 57 2.15 17.02 24.01
C THR A 57 1.70 16.98 22.55
N THR A 58 2.63 17.15 21.61
CA THR A 58 2.37 17.01 20.18
C THR A 58 2.61 15.57 19.79
N LYS A 59 1.59 14.87 19.31
CA LYS A 59 1.69 13.48 18.86
C LYS A 59 2.11 13.45 17.40
N PRO A 60 2.71 12.36 16.90
CA PRO A 60 2.93 12.19 15.47
C PRO A 60 1.61 11.96 14.71
N THR A 61 1.61 12.33 13.44
CA THR A 61 0.58 11.93 12.48
C THR A 61 0.85 10.50 12.00
N LEU A 62 -0.19 9.65 11.99
CA LEU A 62 -0.14 8.34 11.37
C LEU A 62 -0.42 8.47 9.86
N VAL A 63 0.50 7.96 9.04
CA VAL A 63 0.37 7.88 7.57
C VAL A 63 0.24 6.42 7.19
N LEU A 64 -0.90 6.06 6.61
CA LEU A 64 -1.22 4.73 6.12
C LEU A 64 -1.11 4.73 4.59
N ALA A 65 0.04 4.28 4.07
CA ALA A 65 0.46 4.42 2.68
C ALA A 65 0.07 3.23 1.76
N GLY A 66 -1.16 2.76 1.90
CA GLY A 66 -1.79 1.80 0.99
C GLY A 66 -1.78 0.36 1.47
N ASP A 67 -2.70 -0.44 0.92
CA ASP A 67 -2.93 -1.84 1.25
C ASP A 67 -3.05 -2.07 2.76
N VAL A 68 -3.86 -1.21 3.40
CA VAL A 68 -4.11 -1.23 4.85
C VAL A 68 -5.13 -2.30 5.18
N LEU A 69 -6.24 -2.31 4.45
CA LEU A 69 -7.28 -3.35 4.54
C LEU A 69 -7.12 -4.31 3.37
N GLU A 70 -7.20 -5.61 3.65
CA GLU A 70 -7.31 -6.59 2.58
C GLU A 70 -8.77 -6.66 2.10
N LEU A 71 -9.09 -6.09 0.94
CA LEU A 71 -10.43 -6.22 0.34
C LEU A 71 -10.45 -7.16 -0.88
N ALA A 72 -9.28 -7.57 -1.39
CA ALA A 72 -9.17 -8.49 -2.51
C ALA A 72 -9.31 -9.96 -2.12
N LEU A 73 -8.94 -10.32 -0.88
CA LEU A 73 -8.85 -11.72 -0.42
C LEU A 73 -9.67 -12.03 0.83
N THR A 74 -10.33 -11.03 1.42
CA THR A 74 -11.22 -11.25 2.57
C THR A 74 -12.44 -10.34 2.52
N THR A 75 -13.40 -10.59 3.41
CA THR A 75 -14.61 -9.78 3.49
C THR A 75 -14.36 -8.46 4.21
N THR A 76 -15.08 -7.41 3.80
CA THR A 76 -14.95 -6.07 4.39
C THR A 76 -15.15 -6.07 5.91
N ASN A 77 -16.09 -6.86 6.43
CA ASN A 77 -16.33 -6.92 7.87
C ASN A 77 -15.13 -7.50 8.64
N ASN A 78 -14.46 -8.52 8.11
CA ASN A 78 -13.29 -9.11 8.75
C ASN A 78 -12.11 -8.12 8.73
N ALA A 79 -11.80 -7.55 7.56
CA ALA A 79 -10.74 -6.54 7.43
C ALA A 79 -10.97 -5.32 8.33
N ALA A 80 -12.21 -4.82 8.37
CA ALA A 80 -12.60 -3.69 9.22
C ALA A 80 -12.44 -4.00 10.72
N MET A 81 -12.88 -5.17 11.17
CA MET A 81 -12.77 -5.55 12.58
C MET A 81 -11.31 -5.76 13.02
N VAL A 82 -10.44 -6.31 12.17
CA VAL A 82 -8.99 -6.38 12.46
C VAL A 82 -8.38 -4.97 12.53
N PHE A 83 -8.77 -4.06 11.63
CA PHE A 83 -8.36 -2.66 11.70
C PHE A 83 -8.82 -1.98 13.01
N GLU A 84 -10.03 -2.27 13.50
CA GLU A 84 -10.51 -1.78 14.82
C GLU A 84 -9.57 -2.19 15.96
N ARG A 85 -9.04 -3.43 15.95
CA ARG A 85 -8.07 -3.90 16.95
C ARG A 85 -6.78 -3.08 16.95
N PHE A 86 -6.28 -2.74 15.76
CA PHE A 86 -5.12 -1.86 15.65
C PHE A 86 -5.41 -0.47 16.23
N ILE A 87 -6.57 0.11 15.90
CA ILE A 87 -6.99 1.43 16.39
C ILE A 87 -7.14 1.45 17.91
N GLU A 88 -7.70 0.41 18.52
CA GLU A 88 -7.81 0.28 19.98
C GLU A 88 -6.45 0.30 20.68
N LEU A 89 -5.43 -0.31 20.07
CA LEU A 89 -4.07 -0.35 20.61
C LEU A 89 -3.34 1.00 20.47
N VAL A 90 -3.49 1.69 19.33
CA VAL A 90 -2.78 2.96 19.07
C VAL A 90 -3.52 4.20 19.58
N MET A 91 -4.83 4.10 19.79
CA MET A 91 -5.69 5.16 20.34
C MET A 91 -6.57 4.62 21.49
N PRO A 92 -5.97 4.12 22.59
CA PRO A 92 -6.72 3.60 23.75
C PRO A 92 -7.53 4.69 24.47
N GLU A 93 -8.36 4.24 25.42
CA GLU A 93 -9.21 5.13 26.24
C GLU A 93 -8.42 6.17 27.03
N ASP A 94 -7.26 5.78 27.59
CA ASP A 94 -6.36 6.72 28.24
C ASP A 94 -5.71 7.61 27.19
N SER A 95 -6.12 8.88 27.16
CA SER A 95 -5.59 9.89 26.25
C SER A 95 -4.07 10.08 26.35
N ASN A 96 -3.45 9.81 27.50
CA ASN A 96 -2.00 9.89 27.68
C ASN A 96 -1.27 8.73 26.99
N GLN A 97 -1.98 7.64 26.71
CA GLN A 97 -1.46 6.44 26.06
C GLN A 97 -1.76 6.40 24.55
N GLN A 98 -2.47 7.39 23.99
CA GLN A 98 -2.67 7.45 22.53
C GLN A 98 -1.39 7.88 21.84
N LEU A 99 -1.00 7.15 20.79
CA LEU A 99 0.26 7.36 20.08
C LEU A 99 0.19 8.45 19.02
N PHE A 100 -0.99 8.70 18.45
CA PHE A 100 -1.14 9.53 17.26
C PHE A 100 -2.11 10.71 17.47
N GLU A 101 -1.99 11.70 16.60
CA GLU A 101 -2.95 12.80 16.48
C GLU A 101 -4.32 12.31 15.99
N LYS A 102 -5.32 13.20 16.07
CA LYS A 102 -6.71 12.92 15.69
C LYS A 102 -6.96 12.93 14.18
N GLU A 103 -5.99 13.33 13.37
CA GLU A 103 -6.05 13.19 11.91
C GLU A 103 -5.09 12.08 11.48
N ILE A 104 -5.62 11.09 10.76
CA ILE A 104 -4.84 10.03 10.10
C ILE A 104 -4.82 10.34 8.60
N VAL A 105 -3.65 10.24 7.98
CA VAL A 105 -3.52 10.31 6.52
C VAL A 105 -3.60 8.90 5.96
N PHE A 106 -4.51 8.69 5.01
CA PHE A 106 -4.69 7.41 4.33
C PHE A 106 -4.51 7.60 2.84
N ILE A 107 -3.61 6.81 2.27
CA ILE A 107 -3.31 6.74 0.84
C ILE A 107 -3.77 5.36 0.39
N PRO A 108 -4.91 5.22 -0.31
CA PRO A 108 -5.35 3.91 -0.79
C PRO A 108 -4.32 3.24 -1.70
N GLY A 109 -4.13 1.93 -1.53
CA GLY A 109 -3.38 1.06 -2.41
C GLY A 109 -4.29 0.37 -3.43
N ASN A 110 -3.86 -0.76 -3.97
CA ASN A 110 -4.69 -1.54 -4.89
C ASN A 110 -5.65 -2.48 -4.14
N HIS A 111 -5.24 -3.06 -3.00
CA HIS A 111 -6.08 -3.99 -2.22
C HIS A 111 -7.22 -3.30 -1.47
N ASP A 112 -7.12 -1.99 -1.24
CA ASP A 112 -8.15 -1.16 -0.63
C ASP A 112 -8.56 0.04 -1.51
N HIS A 113 -8.34 -0.07 -2.83
CA HIS A 113 -8.68 0.96 -3.83
C HIS A 113 -10.17 1.34 -3.76
N HIS A 114 -11.06 0.40 -3.46
CA HIS A 114 -12.47 0.73 -3.29
C HIS A 114 -12.75 1.80 -2.22
N LEU A 115 -11.88 1.92 -1.20
CA LEU A 115 -12.01 2.97 -0.19
C LEU A 115 -11.72 4.36 -0.79
N TRP A 116 -10.86 4.45 -1.81
CA TRP A 116 -10.69 5.66 -2.62
C TRP A 116 -11.95 6.01 -3.37
N GLU A 117 -12.54 5.05 -4.08
CA GLU A 117 -13.76 5.24 -4.88
C GLU A 117 -14.90 5.77 -4.01
N MET A 118 -15.14 5.14 -2.85
CA MET A 118 -16.14 5.62 -1.90
C MET A 118 -15.86 7.04 -1.39
N ALA A 119 -14.60 7.37 -1.09
CA ALA A 119 -14.22 8.69 -0.59
C ALA A 119 -14.40 9.78 -1.67
N ARG A 120 -13.99 9.50 -2.90
CA ARG A 120 -14.18 10.38 -4.06
C ARG A 120 -15.65 10.59 -4.37
N GLU A 121 -16.44 9.53 -4.42
CA GLU A 121 -17.88 9.62 -4.72
C GLU A 121 -18.62 10.40 -3.64
N SER A 122 -18.30 10.17 -2.36
CA SER A 122 -18.85 10.94 -1.24
C SER A 122 -18.52 12.43 -1.36
N GLN A 123 -17.27 12.76 -1.71
CA GLN A 123 -16.86 14.15 -1.96
C GLN A 123 -17.58 14.76 -3.16
N TYR A 124 -17.77 14.00 -4.24
CA TYR A 124 -18.48 14.48 -5.42
C TYR A 124 -19.97 14.74 -5.13
N VAL A 125 -20.62 13.91 -4.31
CA VAL A 125 -21.99 14.14 -3.84
C VAL A 125 -22.10 15.47 -3.08
N GLU A 126 -21.21 15.74 -2.13
CA GLU A 126 -21.20 17.02 -1.41
C GLU A 126 -20.90 18.21 -2.33
N TYR A 127 -20.02 18.03 -3.31
CA TYR A 127 -19.78 19.06 -4.33
C TYR A 127 -21.03 19.33 -5.17
N VAL A 128 -21.71 18.29 -5.69
CA VAL A 128 -22.95 18.43 -6.47
C VAL A 128 -24.04 19.13 -5.66
N LYS A 129 -24.17 18.79 -4.37
CA LYS A 129 -25.12 19.42 -3.44
C LYS A 129 -24.87 20.92 -3.26
N SER A 130 -23.62 21.37 -3.40
CA SER A 130 -23.25 22.79 -3.33
C SER A 130 -23.61 23.58 -4.60
N LEU A 131 -23.92 22.90 -5.71
CA LEU A 131 -24.26 23.53 -6.99
C LEU A 131 -25.75 23.82 -7.12
N LYS A 132 -26.08 24.88 -7.86
CA LYS A 132 -27.46 25.21 -8.21
C LYS A 132 -28.04 24.17 -9.19
N ALA A 133 -29.28 23.74 -8.97
CA ALA A 133 -30.00 22.86 -9.91
C ALA A 133 -30.01 23.44 -11.34
N GLY A 134 -29.78 22.57 -12.33
CA GLY A 134 -29.63 22.96 -13.74
C GLY A 134 -28.21 23.35 -14.16
N THR A 135 -27.26 23.41 -13.22
CA THR A 135 -25.84 23.62 -13.55
C THR A 135 -25.25 22.36 -14.18
N LYS A 136 -24.46 22.52 -15.26
CA LYS A 136 -23.71 21.41 -15.86
C LYS A 136 -22.69 20.87 -14.84
N LEU A 137 -22.74 19.58 -14.57
CA LEU A 137 -21.83 18.94 -13.63
C LEU A 137 -20.46 18.68 -14.29
N PRO A 138 -19.33 19.03 -13.62
CA PRO A 138 -18.00 18.64 -14.06
C PRO A 138 -17.75 17.15 -13.78
N ARG A 139 -16.65 16.61 -14.32
CA ARG A 139 -16.25 15.22 -14.03
C ARG A 139 -15.75 15.11 -12.58
N PRO A 140 -15.94 13.96 -11.90
CA PRO A 140 -15.35 13.69 -10.60
C PRO A 140 -13.82 13.71 -10.61
N TYR A 141 -13.21 13.87 -9.42
CA TYR A 141 -11.76 13.96 -9.28
C TYR A 141 -11.07 12.61 -9.14
N HIS A 142 -10.22 12.22 -10.07
CA HIS A 142 -9.51 10.93 -9.98
C HIS A 142 -8.28 10.96 -9.06
N THR A 143 -7.74 12.14 -8.75
CA THR A 143 -6.61 12.29 -7.81
C THR A 143 -6.82 13.50 -6.90
N THR A 144 -6.03 13.57 -5.84
CA THR A 144 -5.92 14.75 -4.97
C THR A 144 -4.68 15.58 -5.34
N PRO A 145 -4.64 16.86 -4.93
CA PRO A 145 -3.40 17.63 -4.95
C PRO A 145 -2.29 16.96 -4.14
N LEU A 146 -1.04 17.19 -4.55
CA LEU A 146 0.18 16.62 -4.01
C LEU A 146 0.56 17.29 -2.68
N PHE A 147 0.61 18.62 -2.64
CA PHE A 147 1.06 19.36 -1.44
C PHE A 147 -0.08 19.98 -0.62
N THR A 148 -1.25 20.15 -1.23
CA THR A 148 -2.39 20.79 -0.56
C THR A 148 -3.22 19.74 0.13
N THR A 149 -3.54 19.96 1.41
CA THR A 149 -4.43 19.09 2.19
C THR A 149 -5.85 19.11 1.63
N PRO A 150 -6.31 18.06 0.92
CA PRO A 150 -7.66 18.04 0.37
C PRO A 150 -8.66 17.74 1.49
N LYS A 151 -9.88 18.26 1.37
CA LYS A 151 -11.00 17.90 2.25
C LYS A 151 -11.72 16.63 1.78
N VAL A 152 -10.95 15.59 1.43
CA VAL A 152 -11.50 14.28 1.07
C VAL A 152 -11.35 13.37 2.29
N GLN A 153 -12.47 12.92 2.82
CA GLN A 153 -12.50 12.06 4.01
C GLN A 153 -12.80 10.63 3.58
N SER A 154 -12.06 9.65 4.12
CA SER A 154 -12.49 8.26 4.07
C SER A 154 -13.67 8.09 5.03
N TYR A 155 -14.89 8.18 4.50
CA TYR A 155 -16.11 8.11 5.31
C TYR A 155 -16.17 6.79 6.08
N PHE A 156 -15.96 5.66 5.39
CA PHE A 156 -15.99 4.33 6.00
C PHE A 156 -15.00 4.19 7.16
N LEU A 157 -13.70 4.45 6.95
CA LEU A 157 -12.69 4.30 8.01
C LEU A 157 -12.93 5.30 9.15
N THR A 158 -13.34 6.52 8.84
CA THR A 158 -13.65 7.51 9.88
C THR A 158 -14.82 7.07 10.75
N GLN A 159 -15.92 6.58 10.16
CA GLN A 159 -17.06 6.11 10.95
C GLN A 159 -16.72 4.85 11.74
N LEU A 160 -15.91 3.96 11.16
CA LEU A 160 -15.42 2.76 11.84
C LEU A 160 -14.65 3.12 13.11
N ILE A 161 -13.64 3.98 13.00
CA ILE A 161 -12.85 4.44 14.15
C ILE A 161 -13.71 5.15 15.19
N ARG A 162 -14.66 5.99 14.76
CA ARG A 162 -15.56 6.75 15.65
C ARG A 162 -16.55 5.87 16.41
N ARG A 163 -16.65 4.57 16.13
CA ARG A 163 -17.40 3.64 16.98
C ARG A 163 -16.77 3.57 18.38
N HIS A 164 -15.45 3.71 18.49
CA HIS A 164 -14.73 3.74 19.75
C HIS A 164 -14.85 5.11 20.45
N LYS A 165 -15.24 5.09 21.73
CA LYS A 165 -15.43 6.29 22.56
C LYS A 165 -14.24 7.28 22.56
N PRO A 166 -12.98 6.85 22.73
CA PRO A 166 -11.82 7.76 22.69
C PRO A 166 -11.51 8.38 21.31
N CYS A 167 -12.17 7.91 20.26
CA CYS A 167 -11.89 8.28 18.88
C CYS A 167 -13.04 9.03 18.19
N LYS A 168 -14.00 9.59 18.96
CA LYS A 168 -15.18 10.29 18.40
C LYS A 168 -14.84 11.49 17.52
N ASP A 169 -13.72 12.13 17.79
CA ASP A 169 -13.18 13.30 17.07
C ASP A 169 -12.16 12.92 15.99
N VAL A 170 -11.71 11.66 15.94
CA VAL A 170 -10.72 11.20 14.96
C VAL A 170 -11.28 11.26 13.54
N THR A 171 -10.44 11.64 12.59
CA THR A 171 -10.75 11.70 11.16
C THR A 171 -9.70 10.95 10.36
N VAL A 172 -10.14 10.28 9.28
CA VAL A 172 -9.26 9.67 8.29
C VAL A 172 -9.36 10.47 7.01
N ARG A 173 -8.31 11.21 6.69
CA ARG A 173 -8.19 11.97 5.46
C ARG A 173 -7.67 11.05 4.36
N ALA A 174 -8.40 10.98 3.25
CA ALA A 174 -7.98 10.23 2.08
C ALA A 174 -7.24 11.16 1.10
N VAL A 175 -6.09 10.73 0.61
CA VAL A 175 -5.28 11.41 -0.42
C VAL A 175 -4.81 10.37 -1.42
N TYR A 176 -4.76 10.68 -2.72
CA TYR A 176 -4.50 9.65 -3.73
C TYR A 176 -4.00 10.23 -5.07
N PRO A 177 -3.07 9.54 -5.77
CA PRO A 177 -2.25 8.43 -5.31
C PRO A 177 -0.97 8.88 -4.60
N ASN A 178 -0.72 10.19 -4.59
CA ASN A 178 0.47 10.81 -4.00
C ASN A 178 0.07 11.82 -2.93
N TYR A 179 0.89 11.92 -1.89
CA TYR A 179 0.83 12.96 -0.87
C TYR A 179 2.25 13.44 -0.58
N ALA A 180 2.45 14.74 -0.45
CA ALA A 180 3.76 15.30 -0.17
C ALA A 180 3.73 16.29 0.98
N LEU A 181 4.80 16.23 1.78
CA LEU A 181 5.14 17.22 2.80
C LEU A 181 6.27 18.09 2.30
N LEU A 182 6.28 19.35 2.71
CA LEU A 182 7.40 20.29 2.55
C LEU A 182 7.89 20.70 3.92
N SER A 183 9.20 20.76 4.08
CA SER A 183 9.82 21.29 5.31
C SER A 183 9.44 22.77 5.49
N PRO A 184 9.50 23.31 6.72
CA PRO A 184 9.15 24.71 6.99
C PRO A 184 9.91 25.73 6.13
N ASP A 185 11.19 25.45 5.82
CA ASP A 185 12.07 26.23 4.95
C ASP A 185 11.93 25.88 3.45
N LYS A 186 11.15 24.85 3.13
CA LYS A 186 10.86 24.36 1.77
C LYS A 186 12.08 23.85 1.01
N ASP A 187 13.14 23.50 1.71
CA ASP A 187 14.36 22.93 1.15
C ASP A 187 14.33 21.40 1.04
N ARG A 188 13.32 20.77 1.64
CA ARG A 188 13.09 19.33 1.65
C ARG A 188 11.64 18.98 1.37
N ALA A 189 11.45 17.90 0.63
CA ALA A 189 10.15 17.29 0.39
C ALA A 189 10.17 15.80 0.70
N VAL A 190 9.06 15.28 1.21
CA VAL A 190 8.85 13.84 1.32
C VAL A 190 7.54 13.49 0.65
N VAL A 191 7.62 12.60 -0.34
CA VAL A 191 6.46 12.11 -1.10
C VAL A 191 6.13 10.70 -0.63
N PHE A 192 4.84 10.47 -0.37
CA PHE A 192 4.26 9.19 -0.02
C PHE A 192 3.36 8.73 -1.16
N THR A 193 3.47 7.46 -1.52
CA THR A 193 2.53 6.78 -2.42
C THR A 193 2.45 5.30 -2.05
N HIS A 194 1.40 4.60 -2.44
CA HIS A 194 1.42 3.14 -2.32
C HIS A 194 2.43 2.51 -3.29
N GLY A 195 2.51 3.03 -4.52
CA GLY A 195 3.48 2.59 -5.52
C GLY A 195 2.96 1.60 -6.56
N HIS A 196 1.70 1.17 -6.52
CA HIS A 196 1.14 0.24 -7.52
C HIS A 196 1.29 0.72 -8.98
N PHE A 197 1.28 2.03 -9.26
CA PHE A 197 1.52 2.56 -10.62
C PHE A 197 2.95 2.35 -11.17
N ILE A 198 3.89 1.89 -10.33
CA ILE A 198 5.21 1.42 -10.77
C ILE A 198 5.08 0.12 -11.54
N GLU A 199 4.09 -0.71 -11.20
CA GLU A 199 3.84 -1.96 -11.89
C GLU A 199 2.95 -1.77 -13.11
N SER A 200 3.41 -2.37 -14.20
CA SER A 200 2.80 -2.17 -15.51
C SER A 200 1.37 -2.72 -15.64
N LEU A 201 0.95 -3.57 -14.70
CA LEU A 201 -0.37 -4.15 -14.59
C LEU A 201 -1.44 -3.14 -14.15
N TYR A 202 -1.06 -2.14 -13.35
CA TYR A 202 -1.98 -1.10 -12.88
C TYR A 202 -2.13 0.06 -13.88
N ILE A 203 -1.36 0.04 -14.98
CA ILE A 203 -1.51 0.93 -16.13
C ILE A 203 -1.94 0.19 -17.40
N LEU A 204 -2.52 -1.00 -17.23
CA LEU A 204 -2.88 -1.93 -18.29
C LEU A 204 -3.85 -1.29 -19.29
N MET A 205 -4.93 -0.66 -18.82
CA MET A 205 -5.97 -0.07 -19.67
C MET A 205 -5.42 1.08 -20.51
N SER A 206 -4.58 1.92 -19.93
CA SER A 206 -3.85 2.96 -20.67
C SER A 206 -2.95 2.37 -21.75
N THR A 207 -2.25 1.27 -21.43
CA THR A 207 -1.38 0.60 -22.40
C THR A 207 -2.18 0.00 -23.55
N LEU A 208 -3.28 -0.68 -23.26
CA LEU A 208 -4.16 -1.30 -24.26
C LEU A 208 -4.82 -0.26 -25.17
N LYS A 209 -5.30 0.84 -24.60
CA LYS A 209 -5.92 1.95 -25.34
C LYS A 209 -4.99 2.43 -26.47
N THR A 210 -3.71 2.62 -26.18
CA THR A 210 -2.74 3.11 -27.17
C THR A 210 -2.36 2.09 -28.24
N ARG A 211 -2.38 0.79 -27.90
CA ARG A 211 -2.06 -0.29 -28.84
C ARG A 211 -3.22 -0.60 -29.77
N ILE A 212 -4.45 -0.62 -29.25
CA ILE A 212 -5.65 -0.94 -30.02
C ILE A 212 -6.05 0.26 -30.89
N LEU A 213 -5.86 1.49 -30.40
CA LEU A 213 -6.23 2.71 -31.10
C LEU A 213 -4.98 3.52 -31.47
N PRO A 214 -4.39 3.33 -32.68
CA PRO A 214 -3.08 3.87 -33.04
C PRO A 214 -2.95 5.40 -33.08
N LYS A 215 -4.06 6.15 -32.94
CA LYS A 215 -4.07 7.62 -32.83
C LYS A 215 -4.13 8.12 -31.40
N ARG A 216 -4.23 7.24 -30.39
CA ARG A 216 -4.30 7.61 -28.98
C ARG A 216 -2.90 7.61 -28.36
N VAL A 217 -2.60 8.64 -27.59
CA VAL A 217 -1.33 8.81 -26.87
C VAL A 217 -1.46 8.24 -25.46
N LYS A 218 -0.37 7.65 -24.94
CA LYS A 218 -0.33 7.18 -23.54
C LYS A 218 -0.49 8.38 -22.61
N PRO A 219 -1.37 8.32 -21.59
CA PRO A 219 -1.48 9.39 -20.61
C PRO A 219 -0.15 9.60 -19.91
N LYS A 220 0.19 10.87 -19.66
CA LYS A 220 1.40 11.28 -18.94
C LYS A 220 1.09 11.76 -17.53
N HIS A 221 -0.05 12.43 -17.34
CA HIS A 221 -0.47 12.92 -16.05
C HIS A 221 -1.09 11.79 -15.24
N ILE A 222 -0.75 11.74 -13.95
CA ILE A 222 -1.28 10.74 -13.02
C ILE A 222 -2.81 10.74 -12.97
N TRP A 223 -3.42 11.91 -13.14
CA TRP A 223 -4.87 12.04 -13.27
C TRP A 223 -5.46 11.19 -14.40
N ASP A 224 -4.87 11.28 -15.59
CA ASP A 224 -5.37 10.56 -16.76
C ASP A 224 -5.05 9.07 -16.67
N ILE A 225 -3.91 8.72 -16.06
CA ILE A 225 -3.55 7.33 -15.77
C ILE A 225 -4.61 6.72 -14.85
N GLU A 226 -4.91 7.34 -13.72
CA GLU A 226 -5.93 6.82 -12.81
C GLU A 226 -7.32 6.81 -13.46
N ALA A 227 -7.72 7.90 -14.13
CA ALA A 227 -9.03 7.97 -14.79
C ALA A 227 -9.25 6.85 -15.84
N GLU A 228 -8.18 6.32 -16.43
CA GLU A 228 -8.24 5.21 -17.39
C GLU A 228 -8.17 3.82 -16.73
N ASN A 229 -7.59 3.69 -15.53
CA ASN A 229 -7.32 2.39 -14.91
C ASN A 229 -8.13 2.12 -13.62
N PHE A 230 -8.74 3.13 -12.98
CA PHE A 230 -9.40 2.99 -11.68
C PHE A 230 -10.38 1.80 -11.62
N ALA A 231 -11.24 1.65 -12.63
CA ALA A 231 -12.25 0.60 -12.66
C ALA A 231 -11.62 -0.81 -12.83
N TRP A 232 -10.50 -0.89 -13.53
CA TRP A 232 -9.72 -2.14 -13.64
C TRP A 232 -9.09 -2.50 -12.29
N ILE A 233 -8.54 -1.50 -11.59
CA ILE A 233 -7.91 -1.69 -10.28
C ILE A 233 -8.97 -2.09 -9.24
N ASP A 234 -10.04 -1.30 -9.09
CA ASP A 234 -11.11 -1.53 -8.12
C ASP A 234 -11.80 -2.88 -8.33
N PHE A 235 -12.03 -3.26 -9.59
CA PHE A 235 -12.67 -4.54 -9.88
C PHE A 235 -11.80 -5.72 -9.43
N PHE A 236 -10.55 -5.78 -9.90
CA PHE A 236 -9.68 -6.94 -9.68
C PHE A 236 -9.12 -7.05 -8.27
N TRP A 237 -8.74 -5.92 -7.66
CA TRP A 237 -8.05 -5.90 -6.36
C TRP A 237 -8.91 -5.37 -5.22
N SER A 238 -10.22 -5.19 -5.39
CA SER A 238 -11.09 -4.86 -4.25
C SER A 238 -12.49 -5.47 -4.35
N THR A 239 -13.14 -5.43 -5.51
CA THR A 239 -14.54 -5.86 -5.64
C THR A 239 -14.69 -7.38 -5.69
N LEU A 240 -13.79 -8.08 -6.39
CA LEU A 240 -13.87 -9.53 -6.54
C LEU A 240 -13.80 -10.26 -5.19
N GLY A 241 -12.83 -9.94 -4.33
CA GLY A 241 -12.69 -10.52 -2.99
C GLY A 241 -13.93 -10.37 -2.11
N ARG A 242 -14.66 -9.27 -2.28
CA ARG A 242 -15.85 -8.93 -1.51
C ARG A 242 -17.14 -9.60 -2.01
N SER A 243 -17.07 -10.33 -3.12
CA SER A 243 -18.25 -10.93 -3.78
C SER A 243 -18.72 -12.25 -3.14
N GLY A 244 -18.43 -12.48 -1.85
CA GLY A 244 -18.90 -13.63 -1.09
C GLY A 244 -18.31 -14.96 -1.60
N GLU A 245 -19.14 -15.98 -1.81
CA GLU A 245 -18.70 -17.29 -2.32
C GLU A 245 -18.02 -17.18 -3.69
N VAL A 246 -18.50 -16.28 -4.56
CA VAL A 246 -17.86 -16.00 -5.86
C VAL A 246 -16.47 -15.39 -5.66
N GLY A 247 -16.26 -14.62 -4.61
CA GLY A 247 -14.94 -14.08 -4.26
C GLY A 247 -13.93 -15.16 -3.90
N LYS A 248 -14.37 -16.24 -3.22
CA LYS A 248 -13.53 -17.41 -2.91
C LYS A 248 -13.14 -18.19 -4.17
N ASP A 249 -14.08 -18.35 -5.10
CA ASP A 249 -13.80 -18.95 -6.41
C ASP A 249 -12.84 -18.10 -7.24
N VAL A 250 -12.92 -16.78 -7.11
CA VAL A 250 -12.02 -15.84 -7.78
C VAL A 250 -10.65 -15.77 -7.12
N GLU A 251 -10.53 -15.96 -5.81
CA GLU A 251 -9.24 -16.19 -5.14
C GLU A 251 -8.56 -17.43 -5.71
N MET A 252 -9.30 -18.53 -5.91
CA MET A 252 -8.76 -19.72 -6.60
C MET A 252 -8.35 -19.40 -8.04
N VAL A 253 -9.13 -18.60 -8.76
CA VAL A 253 -8.73 -18.10 -10.09
C VAL A 253 -7.47 -17.26 -10.01
N TYR A 254 -7.34 -16.33 -9.06
CA TYR A 254 -6.17 -15.48 -8.84
C TYR A 254 -4.92 -16.31 -8.51
N LYS A 255 -5.05 -17.30 -7.62
CA LYS A 255 -4.01 -18.30 -7.30
C LYS A 255 -3.60 -19.09 -8.55
N ARG A 256 -4.55 -19.54 -9.38
CA ARG A 256 -4.27 -20.21 -10.66
C ARG A 256 -3.63 -19.27 -11.69
N ILE A 257 -4.03 -18.00 -11.71
CA ILE A 257 -3.51 -16.94 -12.60
C ILE A 257 -2.05 -16.59 -12.29
N ARG A 258 -1.57 -16.79 -11.05
CA ARG A 258 -0.14 -16.65 -10.68
C ARG A 258 0.79 -17.63 -11.43
N THR A 259 0.23 -18.64 -12.10
CA THR A 259 0.96 -19.55 -12.99
C THR A 259 0.56 -19.33 -14.46
N GLU A 260 1.54 -19.28 -15.36
CA GLU A 260 1.29 -19.08 -16.80
C GLU A 260 0.34 -20.15 -17.38
N LYS A 261 0.43 -21.38 -16.87
CA LYS A 261 -0.40 -22.52 -17.26
C LYS A 261 -1.84 -22.42 -16.74
N GLY A 262 -2.04 -22.02 -15.48
CA GLY A 262 -3.37 -21.85 -14.90
C GLY A 262 -4.13 -20.67 -15.50
N LEU A 263 -3.42 -19.58 -15.78
CA LEU A 263 -3.96 -18.40 -16.47
C LEU A 263 -4.42 -18.72 -17.89
N LYS A 264 -3.58 -19.36 -18.71
CA LYS A 264 -3.95 -19.78 -20.07
C LYS A 264 -5.17 -20.71 -20.09
N ARG A 265 -5.29 -21.59 -19.09
CA ARG A 265 -6.42 -22.51 -18.95
C ARG A 265 -7.71 -21.78 -18.58
N THR A 266 -7.70 -20.99 -17.50
CA THR A 266 -8.89 -20.23 -17.05
C THR A 266 -9.37 -19.25 -18.12
N LEU A 267 -8.45 -18.62 -18.85
CA LEU A 267 -8.79 -17.72 -19.96
C LEU A 267 -9.31 -18.46 -21.19
N GLY A 268 -8.79 -19.67 -21.46
CA GLY A 268 -9.33 -20.56 -22.48
C GLY A 268 -10.77 -20.94 -22.16
N ASP A 269 -11.00 -21.44 -20.95
CA ASP A 269 -12.31 -21.86 -20.45
C ASP A 269 -13.31 -20.68 -20.45
N LEU A 270 -12.90 -19.49 -20.01
CA LEU A 270 -13.76 -18.30 -20.02
C LEU A 270 -14.09 -17.85 -21.46
N ALA A 271 -13.11 -17.87 -22.36
CA ALA A 271 -13.33 -17.50 -23.76
C ALA A 271 -14.19 -18.50 -24.51
N GLU A 272 -14.09 -19.80 -24.21
CA GLU A 272 -14.95 -20.86 -24.77
C GLU A 272 -16.38 -20.73 -24.23
N ASN A 273 -16.54 -20.58 -22.91
CA ASN A 273 -17.87 -20.44 -22.29
C ASN A 273 -18.61 -19.14 -22.69
N LEU A 274 -17.87 -18.04 -22.90
CA LEU A 274 -18.45 -16.78 -23.43
C LEU A 274 -18.75 -16.86 -24.93
N ALA A 275 -18.07 -17.72 -25.67
CA ALA A 275 -18.37 -17.97 -27.09
C ALA A 275 -19.56 -18.94 -27.27
N GLU A 276 -19.78 -19.85 -26.32
CA GLU A 276 -20.90 -20.79 -26.32
C GLU A 276 -22.21 -20.19 -25.80
N LYS A 277 -22.15 -19.18 -24.93
CA LYS A 277 -23.32 -18.43 -24.48
C LYS A 277 -23.51 -17.20 -25.38
N ASP A 278 -24.54 -17.21 -26.21
CA ASP A 278 -24.95 -16.08 -27.08
C ASP A 278 -25.17 -14.78 -26.27
N ILE A 279 -24.10 -14.05 -25.97
CA ILE A 279 -24.16 -12.67 -25.51
C ILE A 279 -24.36 -11.84 -26.77
N HIS A 280 -25.62 -11.63 -27.14
CA HIS A 280 -25.98 -10.73 -28.23
C HIS A 280 -25.59 -9.27 -27.93
N THR A 281 -24.98 -8.61 -28.94
CA THR A 281 -24.64 -7.18 -29.13
C THR A 281 -23.29 -6.74 -28.49
N ILE A 282 -22.32 -6.09 -29.16
CA ILE A 282 -22.40 -4.94 -30.11
C ILE A 282 -21.32 -4.96 -31.22
N LEU A 283 -20.29 -5.82 -31.20
CA LEU A 283 -19.30 -5.97 -32.29
C LEU A 283 -19.18 -7.45 -32.68
N GLY A 284 -19.21 -7.78 -33.98
CA GLY A 284 -19.29 -9.18 -34.45
C GLY A 284 -18.30 -10.14 -33.77
N ASN A 285 -18.83 -11.29 -33.30
CA ASN A 285 -18.24 -12.28 -32.39
C ASN A 285 -16.73 -12.57 -32.60
N TRP A 286 -16.23 -12.56 -33.83
CA TRP A 286 -14.83 -12.89 -34.12
C TRP A 286 -13.82 -11.79 -33.72
N ALA A 287 -14.21 -10.51 -33.85
CA ALA A 287 -13.34 -9.40 -33.47
C ALA A 287 -13.30 -9.25 -31.94
N GLU A 288 -14.44 -9.40 -31.27
CA GLU A 288 -14.55 -9.38 -29.80
C GLU A 288 -13.72 -10.51 -29.18
N THR A 289 -13.83 -11.76 -29.67
CA THR A 289 -13.01 -12.86 -29.15
C THR A 289 -11.51 -12.66 -29.36
N LYS A 290 -11.08 -12.06 -30.48
CA LYS A 290 -9.66 -11.75 -30.71
C LYS A 290 -9.15 -10.65 -29.80
N ILE A 291 -9.95 -9.60 -29.59
CA ILE A 291 -9.60 -8.51 -28.67
C ILE A 291 -9.56 -9.02 -27.24
N LEU A 292 -10.52 -9.83 -26.82
CA LEU A 292 -10.54 -10.46 -25.50
C LEU A 292 -9.37 -11.42 -25.33
N LYS A 293 -9.06 -12.31 -26.29
CA LYS A 293 -7.88 -13.18 -26.21
C LYS A 293 -6.57 -12.39 -26.19
N ALA A 294 -6.47 -11.29 -26.95
CA ALA A 294 -5.30 -10.42 -26.90
C ALA A 294 -5.19 -9.68 -25.56
N LEU A 295 -6.31 -9.19 -25.02
CA LEU A 295 -6.42 -8.58 -23.69
C LEU A 295 -5.97 -9.56 -22.62
N PHE A 296 -6.48 -10.78 -22.67
CA PHE A 296 -6.24 -11.83 -21.70
C PHE A 296 -4.81 -12.37 -21.77
N ASN A 297 -4.27 -12.62 -22.96
CA ASN A 297 -2.86 -13.00 -23.12
C ASN A 297 -1.92 -11.86 -22.70
N PHE A 298 -2.26 -10.61 -23.01
CA PHE A 298 -1.44 -9.47 -22.59
C PHE A 298 -1.50 -9.25 -21.08
N ALA A 299 -2.68 -9.32 -20.49
CA ALA A 299 -2.84 -9.33 -19.04
C ALA A 299 -2.04 -10.50 -18.46
N ALA A 300 -2.08 -11.69 -19.08
CA ALA A 300 -1.38 -12.86 -18.61
C ALA A 300 0.14 -12.72 -18.54
N ASP A 301 0.72 -12.16 -19.60
CA ASP A 301 2.14 -11.83 -19.65
C ASP A 301 2.53 -10.77 -18.62
N ARG A 302 1.57 -9.95 -18.15
CA ARG A 302 1.78 -8.92 -17.11
C ARG A 302 1.44 -9.40 -15.70
N PHE A 303 0.55 -10.37 -15.53
CA PHE A 303 0.29 -11.08 -14.27
C PHE A 303 1.42 -12.03 -13.91
N SER A 304 2.21 -12.48 -14.89
CA SER A 304 3.48 -13.18 -14.64
C SER A 304 4.60 -12.24 -14.13
N SER A 305 4.28 -10.98 -13.77
CA SER A 305 5.26 -9.99 -13.31
C SER A 305 6.12 -10.54 -12.19
N HIS A 306 7.42 -10.34 -12.41
CA HIS A 306 8.51 -11.04 -11.76
C HIS A 306 8.87 -10.45 -10.39
N GLU A 307 8.16 -9.43 -9.90
CA GLU A 307 8.57 -8.73 -8.68
C GLU A 307 8.62 -9.68 -7.49
N ARG A 308 7.50 -10.35 -7.16
CA ARG A 308 7.45 -11.28 -6.03
C ARG A 308 8.32 -12.53 -6.24
N LYS A 309 8.41 -13.02 -7.50
CA LYS A 309 9.26 -14.15 -7.90
C LYS A 309 10.77 -13.84 -7.95
N GLN A 310 11.16 -12.56 -7.90
CA GLN A 310 12.57 -12.16 -7.93
C GLN A 310 13.15 -12.19 -6.51
N THR A 311 13.98 -13.20 -6.27
CA THR A 311 14.32 -13.65 -4.91
C THR A 311 15.54 -12.98 -4.29
N THR A 312 16.36 -12.30 -5.09
CA THR A 312 17.69 -11.83 -4.68
C THR A 312 17.85 -10.31 -4.64
N LYS A 313 16.93 -9.57 -5.25
CA LYS A 313 16.99 -8.10 -5.33
C LYS A 313 15.76 -7.46 -4.69
N PRO A 314 15.92 -6.28 -4.04
CA PRO A 314 14.79 -5.52 -3.49
C PRO A 314 13.78 -5.07 -4.54
N LEU A 315 14.23 -4.83 -5.78
CA LEU A 315 13.38 -4.56 -6.93
C LEU A 315 13.77 -5.46 -8.10
N SER A 316 12.79 -5.95 -8.84
CA SER A 316 13.02 -6.55 -10.16
C SER A 316 13.36 -5.46 -11.19
N PRO A 317 13.97 -5.83 -12.34
CA PRO A 317 14.23 -4.87 -13.41
C PRO A 317 12.96 -4.17 -13.93
N GLY A 318 11.81 -4.84 -13.84
CA GLY A 318 10.51 -4.28 -14.20
C GLY A 318 10.09 -3.16 -13.25
N ALA A 319 10.20 -3.38 -11.94
CA ALA A 319 9.86 -2.38 -10.94
C ALA A 319 10.90 -1.24 -10.87
N GLU A 320 12.20 -1.52 -11.04
CA GLU A 320 13.23 -0.47 -11.17
C GLU A 320 12.90 0.48 -12.34
N LYS A 321 12.56 -0.09 -13.49
CA LYS A 321 12.14 0.68 -14.67
C LYS A 321 10.84 1.45 -14.41
N GLY A 322 9.84 0.81 -13.82
CA GLY A 322 8.56 1.46 -13.51
C GLY A 322 8.71 2.61 -12.51
N LEU A 323 9.58 2.45 -11.51
CA LEU A 323 9.91 3.49 -10.53
C LEU A 323 10.55 4.69 -11.22
N ALA A 324 11.50 4.45 -12.12
CA ALA A 324 12.08 5.50 -12.95
C ALA A 324 11.01 6.17 -13.84
N GLU A 325 10.18 5.41 -14.56
CA GLU A 325 9.10 5.97 -15.38
C GLU A 325 8.12 6.82 -14.57
N TYR A 326 7.84 6.44 -13.33
CA TYR A 326 6.93 7.17 -12.44
C TYR A 326 7.54 8.47 -11.91
N LEU A 327 8.79 8.39 -11.41
CA LEU A 327 9.53 9.52 -10.86
C LEU A 327 9.98 10.51 -11.94
N GLU A 328 10.22 10.08 -13.18
CA GLU A 328 10.65 10.95 -14.28
C GLU A 328 9.47 11.51 -15.10
N GLY A 329 8.25 11.05 -14.83
CA GLY A 329 7.07 11.40 -15.62
C GLY A 329 5.90 11.88 -14.77
N PRO A 330 4.93 11.00 -14.41
CA PRO A 330 3.70 11.39 -13.74
C PRO A 330 3.87 12.25 -12.48
N LEU A 331 4.86 11.94 -11.62
CA LEU A 331 5.03 12.65 -10.36
C LEU A 331 5.53 14.10 -10.53
N PRO A 332 6.64 14.38 -11.26
CA PRO A 332 7.04 15.74 -11.58
C PRO A 332 5.95 16.52 -12.31
N LEU A 333 5.23 15.90 -13.24
CA LEU A 333 4.13 16.55 -13.96
C LEU A 333 2.98 16.95 -13.04
N GLN A 334 2.69 16.18 -11.98
CA GLN A 334 1.73 16.58 -10.96
C GLN A 334 2.23 17.82 -10.18
N CYS A 335 3.48 17.78 -9.72
CA CYS A 335 4.12 18.91 -9.03
C CYS A 335 4.11 20.20 -9.86
N GLU A 336 4.46 20.11 -11.14
CA GLU A 336 4.42 21.21 -12.10
C GLU A 336 3.01 21.75 -12.33
N SER A 337 2.00 20.86 -12.41
CA SER A 337 0.59 21.26 -12.57
C SER A 337 0.07 22.08 -11.37
N GLU A 338 0.65 21.86 -10.19
CA GLU A 338 0.40 22.62 -8.97
C GLU A 338 1.28 23.88 -8.87
N LYS A 339 2.04 24.21 -9.92
CA LYS A 339 2.99 25.33 -10.01
C LYS A 339 4.07 25.28 -8.93
N MET A 340 4.42 24.06 -8.50
CA MET A 340 5.47 23.78 -7.53
C MET A 340 6.69 23.18 -8.23
N LYS A 341 7.80 23.12 -7.52
CA LYS A 341 9.00 22.36 -7.90
C LYS A 341 9.44 21.53 -6.72
N PHE A 342 9.90 20.31 -6.98
CA PHE A 342 10.54 19.54 -5.94
C PHE A 342 11.85 20.21 -5.50
N PRO A 343 12.11 20.29 -4.20
CA PRO A 343 13.39 20.74 -3.71
C PRO A 343 14.48 19.69 -3.97
N GLU A 344 15.74 20.09 -3.85
CA GLU A 344 16.86 19.19 -4.14
C GLU A 344 16.94 18.02 -3.17
N ASP A 345 16.56 18.20 -1.90
CA ASP A 345 16.46 17.11 -0.93
C ASP A 345 15.04 16.54 -0.97
N THR A 346 14.82 15.56 -1.85
CA THR A 346 13.54 14.86 -1.95
C THR A 346 13.69 13.41 -1.51
N ALA A 347 12.77 12.97 -0.64
CA ALA A 347 12.57 11.57 -0.33
C ALA A 347 11.26 11.05 -0.93
N PHE A 348 11.25 9.79 -1.32
CA PHE A 348 10.12 9.08 -1.88
C PHE A 348 9.90 7.78 -1.12
N ILE A 349 8.75 7.67 -0.47
CA ILE A 349 8.33 6.55 0.36
C ILE A 349 7.21 5.82 -0.36
N PHE A 350 7.38 4.52 -0.56
CA PHE A 350 6.38 3.65 -1.19
C PHE A 350 6.34 2.24 -0.61
N GLY A 351 5.27 1.50 -0.89
CA GLY A 351 5.07 0.11 -0.46
C GLY A 351 5.00 -0.85 -1.64
N HIS A 352 3.98 -1.70 -1.66
CA HIS A 352 3.53 -2.56 -2.76
C HIS A 352 4.39 -3.81 -3.07
N THR A 353 5.71 -3.69 -2.94
CA THR A 353 6.64 -4.76 -3.35
C THR A 353 6.89 -5.82 -2.28
N HIS A 354 6.47 -5.54 -1.04
CA HIS A 354 6.72 -6.34 0.16
C HIS A 354 8.20 -6.51 0.53
N LYS A 355 9.10 -5.72 -0.08
CA LYS A 355 10.55 -5.81 0.11
C LYS A 355 11.12 -4.50 0.65
N PRO A 356 11.35 -4.38 1.96
CA PRO A 356 11.77 -3.13 2.54
C PRO A 356 13.22 -2.83 2.18
N PHE A 357 13.48 -1.63 1.67
CA PHE A 357 14.82 -1.17 1.35
C PHE A 357 14.95 0.35 1.38
N GLU A 358 16.19 0.81 1.48
CA GLU A 358 16.54 2.22 1.44
C GLU A 358 17.68 2.40 0.44
N ALA A 359 17.58 3.38 -0.45
CA ALA A 359 18.61 3.65 -1.45
C ALA A 359 18.60 5.12 -1.88
N ALA A 360 19.78 5.67 -2.21
CA ALA A 360 19.88 6.92 -2.96
C ALA A 360 19.92 6.59 -4.46
N MET A 361 18.94 7.07 -5.23
CA MET A 361 18.81 6.76 -6.66
C MET A 361 18.72 8.04 -7.48
N SER A 362 19.33 8.04 -8.67
CA SER A 362 19.31 9.19 -9.58
C SER A 362 18.22 9.03 -10.62
N PHE A 363 17.47 10.10 -10.87
CA PHE A 363 16.38 10.14 -11.83
C PHE A 363 16.46 11.42 -12.67
N ASN A 364 16.07 11.34 -13.94
CA ASN A 364 16.00 12.52 -14.80
C ASN A 364 15.00 13.54 -14.24
N GLY A 365 15.38 14.82 -14.26
CA GLY A 365 14.56 15.92 -13.70
C GLY A 365 14.85 16.24 -12.23
N TYR A 366 15.69 15.46 -11.55
CA TYR A 366 16.16 15.75 -10.19
C TYR A 366 17.64 16.13 -10.20
N ASN A 367 17.99 17.21 -9.49
CA ASN A 367 19.37 17.72 -9.43
C ASN A 367 20.29 16.89 -8.51
N LYS A 368 19.71 16.16 -7.56
CA LYS A 368 20.41 15.29 -6.60
C LYS A 368 19.73 13.92 -6.57
N PRO A 369 20.45 12.87 -6.15
CA PRO A 369 19.83 11.57 -5.90
C PRO A 369 18.65 11.69 -4.93
N VAL A 370 17.52 11.10 -5.30
CA VAL A 370 16.32 11.00 -4.48
C VAL A 370 16.52 9.89 -3.45
N SER A 371 16.17 10.16 -2.20
CA SER A 371 16.15 9.13 -1.15
C SER A 371 14.93 8.25 -1.31
N ILE A 372 15.11 7.00 -1.69
CA ILE A 372 14.05 6.01 -1.87
C ILE A 372 13.93 5.15 -0.61
N PHE A 373 12.70 5.01 -0.12
CA PHE A 373 12.34 4.12 0.98
C PHE A 373 11.18 3.23 0.55
N ASN A 374 11.38 1.91 0.56
CA ASN A 374 10.30 0.95 0.48
C ASN A 374 9.95 0.44 1.87
N THR A 375 8.68 0.54 2.26
CA THR A 375 8.16 0.09 3.57
C THR A 375 8.02 -1.43 3.67
N GLY A 376 8.12 -2.16 2.57
CA GLY A 376 7.91 -3.60 2.53
C GLY A 376 6.44 -3.97 2.68
N GLY A 377 6.16 -5.10 3.34
CA GLY A 377 4.83 -5.63 3.56
C GLY A 377 4.78 -6.63 4.69
N TRP A 378 3.64 -6.66 5.38
CA TRP A 378 3.43 -7.44 6.59
C TRP A 378 2.89 -8.85 6.30
N VAL A 379 2.97 -9.30 5.05
CA VAL A 379 2.30 -10.48 4.54
C VAL A 379 3.31 -11.55 4.17
N VAL A 380 3.04 -12.79 4.56
CA VAL A 380 3.73 -13.99 4.09
C VAL A 380 2.91 -14.59 2.95
N ASP A 381 3.38 -14.42 1.71
CA ASP A 381 2.70 -14.90 0.51
C ASP A 381 3.45 -15.98 -0.27
N GLU A 382 4.60 -16.44 0.25
CA GLU A 382 5.38 -17.57 -0.25
C GLU A 382 5.76 -18.54 0.88
N VAL A 383 5.89 -19.84 0.53
CA VAL A 383 6.32 -20.89 1.48
C VAL A 383 7.81 -20.76 1.80
N GLU A 384 8.61 -20.39 0.80
CA GLU A 384 10.05 -20.19 0.96
C GLU A 384 10.31 -18.81 1.57
N ARG A 385 10.98 -18.78 2.71
CA ARG A 385 11.33 -17.54 3.41
C ARG A 385 12.47 -16.83 2.70
N ARG A 386 12.33 -15.52 2.49
CA ARG A 386 13.35 -14.73 1.78
C ARG A 386 13.74 -13.47 2.52
N SER A 387 15.04 -13.31 2.76
CA SER A 387 15.62 -12.15 3.48
C SER A 387 15.37 -10.78 2.87
N VAL A 388 14.93 -10.71 1.61
CA VAL A 388 14.52 -9.46 0.97
C VAL A 388 13.07 -9.07 1.29
N ILE A 389 12.23 -10.01 1.69
CA ILE A 389 10.82 -9.79 2.08
C ILE A 389 10.78 -9.39 3.55
N GLY A 390 9.84 -8.53 3.93
CA GLY A 390 9.63 -8.10 5.30
C GLY A 390 8.92 -6.77 5.37
N ALA A 391 8.95 -6.12 6.53
CA ALA A 391 8.31 -4.82 6.71
C ALA A 391 9.18 -3.83 7.47
N ALA A 392 8.96 -2.56 7.18
CA ALA A 392 9.56 -1.41 7.83
C ALA A 392 8.48 -0.38 8.20
N VAL A 393 8.76 0.36 9.27
CA VAL A 393 8.04 1.58 9.62
C VAL A 393 8.95 2.74 9.25
N VAL A 394 8.47 3.66 8.42
CA VAL A 394 9.24 4.85 8.02
C VAL A 394 8.84 6.03 8.90
N LEU A 395 9.83 6.71 9.46
CA LEU A 395 9.68 7.73 10.48
C LEU A 395 10.22 9.05 9.95
N LEU A 396 9.53 10.14 10.26
CA LEU A 396 9.99 11.49 9.94
C LEU A 396 9.99 12.39 11.16
N ASP A 397 10.98 13.27 11.25
CA ASP A 397 11.00 14.35 12.24
C ASP A 397 10.38 15.66 11.70
N ASP A 398 10.45 16.73 12.50
CA ASP A 398 9.94 18.06 12.18
C ASP A 398 10.65 18.75 11.01
N ALA A 399 11.93 18.43 10.81
CA ALA A 399 12.70 18.87 9.65
C ALA A 399 12.53 17.92 8.44
N LEU A 400 11.62 16.95 8.52
CA LEU A 400 11.40 15.89 7.53
C LEU A 400 12.64 15.04 7.23
N ASN A 401 13.58 14.92 8.16
CA ASN A 401 14.59 13.86 8.07
C ASN A 401 13.86 12.52 8.08
N VAL A 402 14.27 11.58 7.24
CA VAL A 402 13.57 10.28 7.06
C VAL A 402 14.45 9.16 7.58
N ALA A 403 13.90 8.26 8.38
CA ALA A 403 14.56 7.06 8.85
C ALA A 403 13.67 5.83 8.63
N SER A 404 14.28 4.72 8.22
CA SER A 404 13.58 3.44 8.07
C SER A 404 13.87 2.57 9.28
N LEU A 405 12.82 2.14 9.99
CA LEU A 405 12.93 1.12 11.02
C LEU A 405 12.48 -0.20 10.42
N ARG A 406 13.43 -1.02 9.96
CA ARG A 406 13.13 -2.37 9.46
C ARG A 406 12.73 -3.24 10.64
N MET A 407 11.44 -3.55 10.71
CA MET A 407 10.84 -4.28 11.82
C MET A 407 11.20 -5.76 11.73
N TYR A 408 11.09 -6.35 10.54
CA TYR A 408 11.58 -7.70 10.29
C TYR A 408 11.92 -7.88 8.82
N ASN A 409 12.77 -8.86 8.55
CA ASN A 409 12.88 -9.52 7.26
C ASN A 409 12.59 -11.01 7.46
N GLU A 410 12.04 -11.70 6.46
CA GLU A 410 11.86 -13.13 6.57
C GLU A 410 13.20 -13.85 6.56
N SER A 411 13.34 -14.86 7.41
CA SER A 411 14.59 -15.59 7.53
C SER A 411 14.31 -16.94 8.18
N ASP A 412 15.07 -17.96 7.77
CA ASP A 412 15.05 -19.26 8.45
C ASP A 412 15.75 -19.20 9.82
N ASN A 413 16.56 -18.16 10.06
CA ASN A 413 17.26 -17.92 11.33
C ASN A 413 16.69 -16.71 12.07
N GLN A 414 16.55 -16.80 13.40
CA GLN A 414 16.06 -15.70 14.25
C GLN A 414 16.90 -14.42 14.15
N THR A 415 18.19 -14.51 13.84
CA THR A 415 19.05 -13.33 13.67
C THR A 415 18.67 -12.48 12.45
N GLY A 416 18.02 -13.06 11.44
CA GLY A 416 17.56 -12.35 10.25
C GLY A 416 16.28 -11.56 10.45
N THR A 417 15.53 -11.80 11.53
CA THR A 417 14.27 -11.11 11.85
C THR A 417 14.45 -9.95 12.83
N ALA A 418 15.68 -9.62 13.21
CA ALA A 418 15.98 -8.59 14.19
C ALA A 418 15.63 -7.18 13.67
N VAL A 419 14.99 -6.38 14.53
CA VAL A 419 14.69 -4.98 14.26
C VAL A 419 15.99 -4.19 14.05
N LYS A 420 16.07 -3.40 12.99
CA LYS A 420 17.26 -2.58 12.69
C LYS A 420 16.90 -1.26 12.01
N VAL A 421 17.77 -0.27 12.16
CA VAL A 421 17.66 1.00 11.45
C VAL A 421 18.27 0.88 10.06
N GLY A 422 17.47 1.13 9.03
CA GLY A 422 17.90 1.29 7.65
C GLY A 422 18.26 2.74 7.39
N ALA A 423 19.53 3.00 7.07
CA ALA A 423 20.06 4.34 6.84
C ALA A 423 20.59 4.48 5.42
N ILE A 424 20.30 5.62 4.78
CA ILE A 424 20.89 6.01 3.50
C ILE A 424 22.15 6.81 3.80
N LYS A 425 23.31 6.27 3.44
CA LYS A 425 24.58 7.00 3.57
C LYS A 425 24.69 8.04 2.44
N LYS A 426 24.39 9.30 2.74
CA LYS A 426 24.72 10.44 1.88
C LYS A 426 26.11 10.96 2.25
N GLU A 427 26.98 11.19 1.27
CA GLU A 427 28.33 11.73 1.53
C GLU A 427 28.25 13.08 2.25
N GLY A 428 28.91 13.19 3.41
CA GLY A 428 29.02 14.44 4.17
C GLY A 428 27.75 14.90 4.89
N GLN A 429 26.67 14.11 4.91
CA GLN A 429 25.43 14.45 5.60
C GLN A 429 25.05 13.36 6.60
N ALA A 430 25.22 13.65 7.90
CA ALA A 430 24.64 12.84 8.96
C ALA A 430 23.13 13.09 9.02
N ASN A 431 22.35 12.04 9.22
CA ASN A 431 20.92 12.13 9.47
C ASN A 431 20.66 12.04 10.98
N PRO A 432 20.29 13.15 11.65
CA PRO A 432 20.08 13.16 13.09
C PRO A 432 19.01 12.16 13.55
N LEU A 433 18.01 11.89 12.71
CA LEU A 433 16.93 10.96 13.05
C LEU A 433 17.43 9.50 13.06
N ASP A 434 18.28 9.12 12.11
CA ASP A 434 18.87 7.77 12.08
C ASP A 434 19.68 7.48 13.35
N GLU A 435 20.51 8.42 13.79
CA GLU A 435 21.30 8.30 15.02
C GLU A 435 20.40 8.21 16.26
N ASN A 436 19.36 9.05 16.33
CA ASN A 436 18.41 9.05 17.44
C ASN A 436 17.69 7.70 17.56
N ILE A 437 17.20 7.15 16.45
CA ILE A 437 16.50 5.87 16.44
C ILE A 437 17.48 4.73 16.75
N ALA A 438 18.69 4.73 16.19
CA ALA A 438 19.70 3.72 16.48
C ALA A 438 20.12 3.70 17.96
N ASN A 439 20.04 4.85 18.65
CA ASN A 439 20.26 4.91 20.08
C ASN A 439 19.10 4.32 20.90
N CYS A 440 17.86 4.42 20.42
CA CYS A 440 16.66 3.88 21.07
C CYS A 440 16.44 2.38 20.79
N VAL A 441 16.77 1.93 19.58
CA VAL A 441 16.52 0.58 19.10
C VAL A 441 17.68 -0.34 19.47
N LYS A 442 17.45 -1.17 20.49
CA LYS A 442 18.38 -2.22 20.95
C LYS A 442 17.78 -3.58 20.62
N ALA A 443 18.20 -4.18 19.51
CA ALA A 443 17.55 -5.36 18.92
C ALA A 443 17.51 -6.59 19.86
N ASP A 444 18.44 -6.67 20.80
CA ASP A 444 18.61 -7.74 21.80
C ASP A 444 17.89 -7.45 23.13
N GLU A 445 17.30 -6.27 23.29
CA GLU A 445 16.53 -5.85 24.46
C GLU A 445 15.04 -5.75 24.16
N ASP A 446 14.21 -5.86 25.18
CA ASP A 446 12.77 -5.67 25.04
C ASP A 446 12.45 -4.16 24.92
N PRO A 447 11.49 -3.76 24.07
CA PRO A 447 10.48 -4.60 23.40
C PRO A 447 10.90 -5.20 22.05
N TRP A 448 12.07 -4.84 21.53
CA TRP A 448 12.51 -5.15 20.16
C TRP A 448 12.84 -6.63 19.95
N ARG A 449 13.48 -7.26 20.94
CA ARG A 449 13.76 -8.69 20.93
C ARG A 449 12.47 -9.51 20.91
N GLU A 450 11.54 -9.19 21.79
CA GLU A 450 10.24 -9.85 21.84
C GLU A 450 9.46 -9.66 20.53
N PHE A 451 9.50 -8.47 19.92
CA PHE A 451 8.92 -8.26 18.58
C PHE A 451 9.50 -9.22 17.56
N SER A 452 10.84 -9.29 17.48
CA SER A 452 11.56 -10.14 16.52
C SER A 452 11.20 -11.62 16.69
N GLN A 453 11.02 -12.08 17.94
CA GLN A 453 10.60 -13.45 18.26
C GLN A 453 9.15 -13.73 17.83
N ARG A 454 8.22 -12.81 18.15
CA ARG A 454 6.81 -12.94 17.77
C ARG A 454 6.65 -12.92 16.24
N ALA A 455 7.35 -12.03 15.55
CA ALA A 455 7.36 -11.95 14.10
C ALA A 455 7.91 -13.22 13.45
N ALA A 456 9.08 -13.72 13.90
CA ALA A 456 9.65 -14.97 13.39
C ALA A 456 8.70 -16.16 13.54
N LYS A 457 8.06 -16.30 14.71
CA LYS A 457 7.06 -17.33 14.95
C LYS A 457 5.85 -17.18 14.02
N ALA A 458 5.34 -15.96 13.87
CA ALA A 458 4.18 -15.67 13.03
C ALA A 458 4.46 -15.94 11.54
N VAL A 459 5.68 -15.63 11.06
CA VAL A 459 6.15 -15.97 9.71
C VAL A 459 6.18 -17.48 9.52
N SER A 460 6.75 -18.23 10.47
CA SER A 460 6.81 -19.69 10.37
C SER A 460 5.42 -20.31 10.29
N VAL A 461 4.50 -19.91 11.17
CA VAL A 461 3.13 -20.44 11.20
C VAL A 461 2.41 -20.20 9.87
N ARG A 462 2.56 -19.01 9.28
CA ARG A 462 1.91 -18.67 8.01
C ARG A 462 2.49 -19.42 6.83
N ALA A 463 3.81 -19.55 6.76
CA ALA A 463 4.46 -20.36 5.73
C ALA A 463 3.98 -21.83 5.80
N ASP A 464 3.84 -22.38 7.01
CA ASP A 464 3.33 -23.76 7.21
C ASP A 464 1.85 -23.89 6.82
N LEU A 465 1.01 -22.89 7.12
CA LEU A 465 -0.40 -22.88 6.70
C LEU A 465 -0.51 -22.76 5.18
N LEU A 466 0.25 -21.86 4.56
CA LEU A 466 0.28 -21.69 3.10
C LEU A 466 0.74 -22.97 2.41
N LYS A 467 1.75 -23.65 2.96
CA LYS A 467 2.20 -24.94 2.44
C LYS A 467 1.09 -25.99 2.45
N LYS A 468 0.35 -26.09 3.55
CA LYS A 468 -0.80 -27.02 3.65
C LYS A 468 -1.90 -26.68 2.66
N GLU A 469 -2.23 -25.40 2.48
CA GLU A 469 -3.21 -24.98 1.47
C GLU A 469 -2.80 -25.40 0.06
N ILE A 470 -1.53 -25.24 -0.30
CA ILE A 470 -1.02 -25.66 -1.60
C ILE A 470 -1.09 -27.19 -1.75
N GLU A 471 -0.75 -27.95 -0.70
CA GLU A 471 -0.80 -29.42 -0.70
C GLU A 471 -2.24 -29.97 -0.75
N ASP A 472 -3.22 -29.29 -0.15
CA ASP A 472 -4.64 -29.68 -0.20
C ASP A 472 -5.30 -29.33 -1.55
N ASP A 473 -4.73 -28.40 -2.33
CA ASP A 473 -5.20 -27.95 -3.64
C ASP A 473 -4.65 -28.79 -4.83
N GLU A 474 -3.60 -29.59 -4.63
CA GLU A 474 -2.98 -30.49 -5.63
C GLU A 474 -3.58 -31.91 -5.60
#